data_AF-A0A6P1JA20-F1
#
_entry.id   AF-A0A6P1JA20-F1
#
_cell.length_a   1.000
_cell.length_b   1.000
_cell.length_c   1.000
_cell.angle_alpha   90.00
_cell.angle_beta   90.00
_cell.angle_gamma   90.00
#
_symmetry.space_group_name_H-M   'P 1'
#
loop_
_entity.id
_entity.type
_entity.pdbx_description
1 polymer ?
#
loop_
_entity_poly.entity_id
_entity_poly.type
_entity_poly.pdbx_seq_one_letter_code
_entity_poly.pdbx_strand_id
1 'polypeptide(L)' 'MAATYLTVEETAAIARKHPETVRELLRSKELHGQQRKVRGPWTVKEPCLEAYLDGEKCEHQRNVTPIRTRRSA' A
#
# COMPACT_ATOMS: atom_id res chain seq x y z
N MET A 1 -10.17 6.52 11.23
CA MET A 1 -10.90 6.27 9.97
C MET A 1 -10.72 4.82 9.61
N ALA A 2 -11.80 4.12 9.24
CA ALA A 2 -11.71 2.71 8.84
C ALA A 2 -10.82 2.60 7.59
N ALA A 3 -9.83 1.72 7.61
CA ALA A 3 -8.93 1.57 6.46
C ALA A 3 -9.71 0.97 5.28
N THR A 4 -10.02 1.79 4.28
CA THR A 4 -10.61 1.34 3.02
C THR A 4 -9.55 0.60 2.21
N TYR A 5 -9.88 -0.63 1.80
CA TYR A 5 -9.07 -1.39 0.85
C TYR A 5 -9.62 -1.13 -0.56
N LEU A 6 -8.78 -0.55 -1.40
CA LEU A 6 -9.06 -0.24 -2.79
C LEU A 6 -8.60 -1.40 -3.69
N THR A 7 -9.39 -1.66 -4.73
CA THR A 7 -9.03 -2.50 -5.87
C THR A 7 -8.07 -1.76 -6.80
N VAL A 8 -7.52 -2.48 -7.79
CA VAL A 8 -6.67 -1.86 -8.83
C VAL A 8 -7.44 -0.82 -9.61
N GLU A 9 -8.70 -1.10 -9.91
CA GLU A 9 -9.58 -0.26 -10.71
C GLU A 9 -9.92 1.04 -9.98
N GLU A 10 -10.26 0.96 -8.69
CA GLU A 10 -10.48 2.15 -7.85
C GLU A 10 -9.19 2.95 -7.67
N THR A 11 -8.06 2.26 -7.42
CA THR A 11 -6.74 2.90 -7.31
C THR A 11 -6.38 3.65 -8.59
N ALA A 12 -6.63 3.03 -9.75
CA ALA A 12 -6.37 3.60 -11.06
C ALA A 12 -7.23 4.85 -11.31
N ALA A 13 -8.51 4.81 -10.94
CA ALA A 13 -9.41 5.95 -11.04
C ALA A 13 -8.93 7.13 -10.19
N ILE A 14 -8.54 6.89 -8.93
CA ILE A 14 -8.07 7.92 -8.00
C ILE A 14 -6.72 8.51 -8.47
N ALA A 15 -5.76 7.64 -8.83
CA ALA A 15 -4.44 8.05 -9.28
C ALA A 15 -4.43 8.62 -10.71
N ARG A 16 -5.56 8.55 -11.43
CA ARG A 16 -5.70 8.90 -12.85
C ARG A 16 -4.65 8.20 -13.72
N LYS A 17 -4.42 6.90 -13.46
CA LYS A 17 -3.48 6.05 -14.21
C LYS A 17 -4.21 4.89 -14.86
N HIS A 18 -3.61 4.28 -15.88
CA HIS A 18 -4.15 3.05 -16.45
C HIS A 18 -4.05 1.89 -15.43
N PRO A 19 -5.05 0.98 -15.34
CA PRO A 19 -5.00 -0.15 -14.41
C PRO A 19 -3.75 -1.04 -14.59
N GLU A 20 -3.23 -1.16 -15.81
CA GLU A 20 -1.98 -1.92 -16.03
C GLU A 20 -0.77 -1.23 -15.41
N THR A 21 -0.65 0.10 -15.51
CA THR A 21 0.39 0.85 -14.82
C THR A 21 0.32 0.64 -13.31
N VAL A 22 -0.88 0.63 -12.73
CA VAL A 22 -1.05 0.33 -11.30
C VAL A 22 -0.58 -1.10 -10.97
N ARG A 23 -0.89 -2.09 -11.81
CA ARG A 23 -0.39 -3.47 -11.63
C ARG A 23 1.14 -3.55 -11.72
N GLU A 24 1.76 -2.79 -12.61
CA GLU A 24 3.22 -2.70 -12.71
C GLU A 24 3.84 -2.07 -11.47
N LEU A 25 3.30 -0.94 -10.98
CA LEU A 25 3.75 -0.27 -9.75
C LEU A 25 3.64 -1.18 -8.52
N LEU A 26 2.58 -1.98 -8.44
CA LEU A 26 2.39 -2.96 -7.36
C LEU A 26 3.39 -4.11 -7.46
N ARG A 27 3.72 -4.56 -8.67
CA ARG A 27 4.74 -5.61 -8.90
C ARG A 27 6.15 -5.11 -8.63
N SER A 28 6.46 -3.86 -9.00
CA SER A 28 7.78 -3.22 -8.76
C SER A 28 7.96 -2.78 -7.32
N LYS A 29 6.89 -2.80 -6.51
CA LYS A 29 6.84 -2.31 -5.11
C LYS A 29 7.02 -0.80 -4.98
N GLU A 30 6.86 -0.05 -6.06
CA GLU A 30 6.76 1.41 -6.02
C GLU A 30 5.47 1.89 -5.36
N LEU A 31 4.37 1.16 -5.61
CA LEU A 31 3.12 1.32 -4.88
C LEU A 31 2.98 0.16 -3.89
N HIS A 32 2.77 0.49 -2.62
CA HIS A 32 2.56 -0.53 -1.60
C HIS A 32 1.12 -1.07 -1.66
N GLY A 33 0.99 -2.33 -2.06
CA GLY A 33 -0.24 -3.09 -1.94
C GLY A 33 0.04 -4.55 -1.62
N GLN A 34 -1.02 -5.33 -1.42
CA GLN A 34 -0.94 -6.73 -1.03
C GLN A 34 -1.83 -7.61 -1.90
N GLN A 35 -1.42 -8.86 -2.07
CA GLN A 35 -2.17 -9.91 -2.75
C GLN A 35 -2.24 -11.13 -1.82
N ARG A 36 -3.42 -11.73 -1.63
CA ARG A 36 -3.58 -12.88 -0.71
C ARG A 36 -3.07 -14.21 -1.25
N LYS A 37 -3.06 -14.39 -2.57
CA LYS A 37 -2.62 -15.61 -3.26
C LYS A 37 -2.01 -15.25 -4.60
N VAL A 38 -1.08 -16.06 -5.10
CA VAL A 38 -0.45 -15.86 -6.42
C VAL A 38 -1.54 -15.67 -7.49
N ARG A 39 -1.40 -14.62 -8.32
CA ARG A 39 -2.37 -14.21 -9.36
C ARG A 39 -3.78 -13.86 -8.83
N GLY A 40 -3.93 -13.65 -7.52
CA GLY A 40 -5.15 -13.12 -6.92
C GLY A 40 -5.36 -11.62 -7.15
N PRO A 41 -6.46 -11.05 -6.63
CA PRO A 41 -6.66 -9.61 -6.69
C PRO A 41 -5.65 -8.88 -5.81
N TRP A 42 -5.17 -7.73 -6.30
CA TRP A 42 -4.42 -6.79 -5.49
C TRP A 42 -5.37 -5.91 -4.69
N THR A 43 -4.94 -5.56 -3.48
CA THR A 43 -5.63 -4.60 -2.62
C THR A 43 -4.63 -3.58 -2.13
N VAL A 44 -5.03 -2.31 -2.18
CA VAL A 44 -4.22 -1.16 -1.77
C VAL A 44 -4.94 -0.50 -0.60
N LYS A 45 -4.22 -0.19 0.47
CA LYS A 45 -4.81 0.64 1.54
C LYS A 45 -4.80 2.08 1.06
N GLU A 46 -5.91 2.79 1.26
CA GLU A 46 -6.05 4.20 0.90
C GLU A 46 -4.86 5.08 1.39
N PRO A 47 -4.36 4.97 2.65
CA PRO A 47 -3.18 5.73 3.08
C PRO A 47 -1.88 5.41 2.32
N CYS A 48 -1.72 4.21 1.75
CA CYS A 48 -0.55 3.94 0.90
C CYS A 48 -0.69 4.54 -0.49
N LEU A 49 -1.91 4.72 -0.99
CA LEU A 49 -2.15 5.43 -2.23
C LEU A 49 -1.89 6.93 -2.04
N GLU A 50 -2.38 7.52 -0.96
CA GLU A 50 -2.11 8.92 -0.59
C GLU A 50 -0.60 9.17 -0.52
N ALA A 51 0.13 8.39 0.29
CA ALA A 51 1.58 8.52 0.39
C ALA A 51 2.29 8.39 -0.97
N TYR A 52 1.84 7.48 -1.85
CA TYR A 52 2.40 7.36 -3.20
C TYR A 52 2.16 8.61 -4.05
N LEU A 53 0.96 9.20 -3.99
CA LEU A 53 0.62 10.42 -4.72
C LEU A 53 1.39 11.64 -4.20
N ASP A 54 1.62 11.70 -2.90
CA ASP A 54 2.41 12.74 -2.24
C ASP A 54 3.93 12.55 -2.41
N GLY A 55 4.36 11.41 -2.98
CA GLY A 55 5.78 11.07 -3.12
C GLY A 55 6.46 10.71 -1.80
N GLU A 56 5.68 10.39 -0.77
CA GLU A 56 6.13 10.01 0.56
C GLU A 56 6.28 8.48 0.71
N LYS A 57 7.04 8.06 1.73
CA LYS A 57 7.18 6.64 2.05
C LYS A 57 5.94 6.14 2.79
N CYS A 58 5.24 5.11 2.27
CA CYS A 58 4.10 4.54 3.00
C CYS A 58 4.53 3.96 4.36
N GLU A 59 3.87 4.39 5.44
CA GLU A 59 4.14 3.91 6.80
C GLU A 59 3.92 2.40 6.98
N HIS A 60 3.02 1.83 6.19
CA HIS A 60 2.75 0.39 6.21
C HIS A 60 3.89 -0.46 5.65
N GLN A 61 4.83 0.14 4.91
CA GLN A 61 6.02 -0.56 4.40
C GLN A 61 7.12 -0.68 5.48
N ARG A 62 6.87 -0.25 6.72
CA ARG A 62 7.84 -0.39 7.81
C ARG A 62 8.04 -1.86 8.20
N ASN A 63 9.20 -2.40 7.84
CA ASN A 63 9.64 -3.75 8.19
C ASN A 63 10.17 -3.88 9.64
N VAL A 64 10.23 -2.78 10.40
CA VAL A 64 10.78 -2.76 11.76
C VAL A 64 9.73 -2.28 12.75
N THR A 65 9.43 -3.15 13.72
CA THR A 65 8.62 -2.79 14.90
C THR A 65 9.56 -2.33 16.01
N PRO A 66 9.38 -1.15 16.61
CA PRO A 66 10.23 -0.72 17.72
C PRO A 66 10.04 -1.65 18.92
N ILE A 67 11.16 -2.20 19.42
CA ILE A 67 11.17 -2.99 20.65
C ILE A 67 10.73 -2.08 21.81
N ARG A 68 9.58 -2.38 22.43
CA ARG A 68 9.21 -1.74 23.69
C ARG A 68 10.10 -2.32 24.77
N THR A 69 11.17 -1.60 25.11
CA THR A 69 11.99 -1.92 26.28
C THR A 69 11.08 -1.88 27.51
N ARG A 70 10.88 -3.04 28.16
CA ARG A 70 10.31 -3.09 29.50
C ARG A 70 11.40 -2.58 30.43
N ARG A 71 11.27 -1.33 30.88
CA ARG A 71 12.06 -0.82 32.00
C ARG A 71 11.51 -1.49 33.25
N SER A 72 12.14 -2.60 33.65
CA SER A 72 11.91 -3.22 34.96
C SER A 72 12.38 -2.22 36.02
N ALA A 73 11.49 -1.96 36.99
CA ALA A 73 11.73 -1.11 38.15
C ALA A 73 12.87 -1.63 39.04
#